data_AF-A0A954SR70-F1
#
_entry.id   AF-A0A954SR70-F1
#
_cell.length_a   1.000
_cell.length_b   1.000
_cell.length_c   1.000
_cell.angle_alpha   90.00
_cell.angle_beta   90.00
_cell.angle_gamma   90.00
#
_symmetry.space_group_name_H-M   'P 1'
#
loop_
_entity.id
_entity.type
_entity.pdbx_description
1 polymer ?
#
loop_
_entity_poly.entity_id
_entity_poly.type
_entity_poly.pdbx_seq_one_letter_code
_entity_poly.pdbx_strand_id
1 'polypeptide(L)'
;MATRDELAQQVLALSQDDRAFLADLLDQSLVEEGGMSPEELAAVWTVEIDRRIAAYEAGESGAVDAETAMKEMREKLAEHRNRISQ
;
A
#
# COMPACT_ATOMS: atom_id res chain seq x y z
N MET A 1 -6.35 18.18 -23.06
CA MET A 1 -6.32 17.19 -21.97
C MET A 1 -6.08 17.95 -20.67
N ALA A 2 -6.76 17.58 -19.59
CA ALA A 2 -6.49 18.18 -18.29
C ALA A 2 -5.06 17.83 -17.84
N THR A 3 -4.39 18.77 -17.16
CA THR A 3 -3.11 18.55 -16.52
C THR A 3 -3.26 17.64 -15.30
N ARG A 4 -2.14 17.08 -14.82
CA ARG A 4 -2.14 16.23 -13.62
C ARG A 4 -2.67 16.97 -12.39
N ASP A 5 -2.31 18.24 -12.24
CA ASP A 5 -2.75 19.06 -11.12
C ASP A 5 -4.25 19.39 -11.21
N GLU A 6 -4.76 19.68 -12.41
CA GLU A 6 -6.20 19.88 -12.63
C GLU A 6 -7.01 18.61 -12.34
N LEU A 7 -6.49 17.43 -12.68
CA LEU A 7 -7.12 16.15 -12.34
C LEU A 7 -7.09 15.90 -10.83
N ALA A 8 -5.96 16.14 -10.17
CA ALA A 8 -5.85 15.99 -8.72
C ALA A 8 -6.82 16.91 -7.98
N GLN A 9 -6.94 18.17 -8.39
CA GLN A 9 -7.90 19.12 -7.83
C GLN A 9 -9.35 18.65 -8.00
N GLN A 10 -9.70 18.13 -9.18
CA GLN A 10 -11.03 17.60 -9.45
C GLN A 10 -11.35 16.40 -8.56
N VAL A 11 -10.43 15.45 -8.42
CA VAL A 11 -10.62 14.26 -7.57
C VAL A 11 -10.73 14.66 -6.10
N LEU A 12 -9.90 15.59 -5.62
CA LEU A 12 -9.94 16.06 -4.24
C LEU A 12 -11.24 16.82 -3.89
N ALA A 13 -11.91 17.41 -4.87
CA ALA A 13 -13.19 18.08 -4.69
C ALA A 13 -14.38 17.11 -4.54
N LEU A 14 -14.22 15.83 -4.84
CA LEU A 14 -15.28 14.82 -4.72
C LEU A 14 -15.58 14.47 -3.26
N SER A 15 -16.70 13.79 -3.03
CA SER A 15 -17.01 13.19 -1.74
C SER A 15 -15.98 12.12 -1.37
N GLN A 16 -15.90 11.76 -0.08
CA GLN A 16 -14.98 10.72 0.37
C GLN A 16 -15.26 9.36 -0.31
N ASP A 17 -16.53 9.01 -0.49
CA ASP A 17 -16.94 7.74 -1.09
C ASP A 17 -16.58 7.69 -2.58
N ASP A 18 -16.81 8.78 -3.31
CA ASP A 18 -16.45 8.86 -4.73
C ASP A 18 -14.92 8.82 -4.93
N ARG A 19 -14.16 9.44 -4.02
CA ARG A 19 -12.69 9.32 -4.04
C ARG A 19 -12.23 7.90 -3.78
N ALA A 20 -12.86 7.19 -2.85
CA ALA A 20 -12.54 5.79 -2.57
C ALA A 20 -12.84 4.89 -3.78
N PHE A 21 -13.99 5.11 -4.44
CA PHE A 21 -14.36 4.42 -5.67
C PHE A 21 -13.34 4.67 -6.80
N LEU A 22 -12.95 5.93 -7.03
CA LEU A 22 -11.97 6.25 -8.07
C LEU A 22 -10.57 5.70 -7.74
N ALA A 23 -10.18 5.67 -6.47
CA ALA A 23 -8.91 5.09 -6.05
C ALA A 23 -8.85 3.60 -6.37
N ASP A 24 -9.93 2.85 -6.09
CA ASP A 24 -10.05 1.42 -6.42
C ASP A 24 -9.98 1.17 -7.93
N LEU A 25 -10.69 1.98 -8.72
CA LEU A 25 -10.66 1.87 -10.18
C LEU A 25 -9.27 2.13 -10.77
N LEU A 26 -8.56 3.13 -10.24
CA LEU A 26 -7.19 3.44 -10.67
C LEU A 26 -6.20 2.36 -10.25
N ASP A 27 -6.35 1.79 -9.06
CA ASP A 27 -5.52 0.67 -8.60
C ASP A 27 -5.68 -0.55 -9.51
N GLN A 28 -6.93 -0.89 -9.86
CA GLN A 28 -7.24 -1.97 -10.78
C GLN A 28 -6.65 -1.73 -12.19
N SER A 29 -6.72 -0.51 -12.72
CA SER A 29 -6.17 -0.24 -14.06
C SER A 29 -4.65 -0.39 -14.11
N LEU A 30 -3.95 -0.08 -13.00
CA LEU A 30 -2.50 -0.27 -12.91
C LEU A 30 -2.10 -1.75 -12.87
N VAL A 31 -2.95 -2.60 -12.28
CA VAL A 31 -2.75 -4.05 -12.29
C VAL A 31 -2.94 -4.61 -13.71
N GLU A 32 -3.94 -4.12 -14.44
CA GLU A 32 -4.26 -4.58 -15.80
C GLU A 32 -3.23 -4.15 -16.88
N GLU A 33 -2.61 -2.98 -16.74
CA GLU A 33 -1.69 -2.41 -17.75
C GLU A 33 -0.25 -2.96 -17.72
N GLY A 34 0.03 -3.99 -16.91
CA GLY A 34 1.36 -4.63 -16.83
C GLY A 34 1.80 -5.02 -15.43
N GLY A 35 0.85 -5.13 -14.48
CA GLY A 35 1.09 -5.73 -13.18
C GLY A 35 1.28 -7.25 -13.27
N MET A 36 1.86 -7.82 -12.23
CA MET A 36 1.85 -9.27 -12.04
C MET A 36 0.41 -9.77 -11.97
N SER A 37 0.12 -10.93 -12.57
CA SER A 37 -1.15 -11.61 -12.34
C SER A 37 -1.32 -11.91 -10.84
N PRO A 38 -2.56 -12.10 -10.35
CA PRO A 38 -2.78 -12.51 -8.96
C PRO A 38 -1.96 -13.73 -8.54
N GLU A 39 -1.77 -14.69 -9.46
CA GLU A 39 -0.96 -15.89 -9.25
C GLU A 39 0.54 -15.58 -9.16
N GLU A 40 1.06 -14.70 -10.02
CA GLU A 40 2.46 -14.28 -9.99
C GLU A 40 2.76 -13.49 -8.71
N LEU A 41 1.85 -12.60 -8.32
CA LEU A 41 1.94 -11.85 -7.07
C LEU A 41 1.93 -12.81 -5.86
N ALA A 42 1.01 -13.78 -5.84
CA ALA A 42 0.93 -14.78 -4.78
C ALA A 42 2.25 -15.58 -4.67
N ALA A 43 2.82 -16.01 -5.81
CA ALA A 43 4.07 -16.76 -5.82
C ALA A 43 5.25 -15.95 -5.24
N VAL A 44 5.38 -14.67 -5.61
CA VAL A 44 6.42 -13.79 -5.06
C VAL A 44 6.23 -13.57 -3.56
N TRP A 45 4.99 -13.37 -3.10
CA TRP A 45 4.69 -13.23 -1.68
C TRP A 45 4.93 -14.50 -0.88
N THR A 46 4.63 -15.68 -1.43
CA THR A 46 4.95 -16.96 -0.78
C THR A 46 6.44 -17.09 -0.51
N VAL A 47 7.29 -16.79 -1.50
CA VAL A 47 8.76 -16.84 -1.34
C VAL A 47 9.24 -15.90 -0.24
N GLU A 48 8.70 -14.68 -0.18
CA GLU A 48 9.06 -13.71 0.87
C GLU A 48 8.55 -14.12 2.26
N ILE A 49 7.35 -14.70 2.36
CA ILE A 49 6.81 -15.21 3.61
C ILE A 49 7.71 -16.33 4.15
N ASP A 50 8.05 -17.31 3.31
CA ASP A 50 8.92 -18.43 3.69
C ASP A 50 10.29 -17.93 4.16
N ARG A 51 10.85 -16.95 3.46
CA ARG A 51 12.11 -16.31 3.86
C ARG A 51 12.01 -15.64 5.23
N ARG A 52 10.93 -14.91 5.51
CA ARG A 52 10.73 -14.23 6.80
C ARG A 52 10.51 -15.21 7.94
N ILE A 53 9.80 -16.31 7.68
CA ILE A 53 9.62 -17.40 8.66
C ILE A 53 10.98 -18.00 9.00
N ALA A 54 11.80 -18.35 8.00
CA ALA A 54 13.13 -18.92 8.23
C ALA A 54 14.04 -17.98 9.04
N ALA A 55 14.04 -16.67 8.73
CA ALA A 55 14.79 -15.68 9.50
C ALA A 55 14.30 -15.57 10.95
N TYR A 56 12.99 -15.68 11.19
CA TYR A 56 12.43 -15.70 12.54
C TYR A 56 12.83 -16.97 13.31
N GLU A 57 12.71 -18.14 12.68
CA GLU A 57 13.11 -19.43 13.28
C GLU A 57 14.60 -19.50 13.59
N ALA A 58 15.45 -18.87 12.76
CA ALA A 58 16.89 -18.73 12.99
C ALA A 58 17.25 -17.68 14.06
N GLY A 59 16.29 -16.90 14.55
CA GLY A 59 16.50 -15.81 15.50
C GLY A 59 17.16 -14.55 14.89
N GLU A 60 17.23 -14.47 13.56
CA GLU A 60 17.74 -13.31 12.82
C GLU A 60 16.72 -12.15 12.77
N SER A 61 15.45 -12.46 13.06
CA SER A 61 14.38 -11.47 13.20
C SER A 61 13.53 -11.79 14.43
N GLY A 62 12.91 -10.74 14.99
CA GLY A 62 11.99 -10.86 16.12
C GLY A 62 10.55 -10.58 15.71
N ALA A 63 9.60 -11.11 16.47
CA ALA A 63 8.20 -10.76 16.36
C ALA A 63 7.84 -9.73 17.45
N VAL A 64 6.92 -8.83 17.11
CA VAL A 64 6.26 -7.94 18.07
C VAL A 64 4.79 -8.34 18.15
N ASP A 65 4.13 -8.00 19.25
CA ASP A 65 2.69 -8.20 19.36
C ASP A 65 1.94 -7.31 18.35
N ALA A 66 0.72 -7.73 18.01
CA ALA A 66 -0.08 -7.07 16.98
C ALA A 66 -0.42 -5.62 17.34
N GLU A 67 -0.60 -5.29 18.62
CA GLU A 67 -0.94 -3.92 19.03
C GLU A 67 0.26 -2.98 18.81
N THR A 68 1.45 -3.43 19.18
CA THR A 68 2.71 -2.74 18.91
C THR A 68 2.92 -2.54 17.41
N ALA A 69 2.77 -3.61 16.61
CA ALA A 69 2.90 -3.51 15.15
C ALA A 69 1.92 -2.49 14.54
N MET A 70 0.66 -2.53 14.95
CA MET A 70 -0.37 -1.62 14.45
C MET A 70 -0.13 -0.18 14.89
N LYS A 71 0.38 0.05 16.10
CA LYS A 71 0.76 1.37 16.58
C LYS A 71 1.88 1.96 15.73
N GLU A 72 2.98 1.24 15.57
CA GLU A 72 4.13 1.71 14.77
C GLU A 72 3.76 1.95 13.30
N MET A 73 2.90 1.10 12.73
CA MET A 73 2.39 1.29 11.38
C MET A 73 1.62 2.61 11.24
N ARG A 74 0.72 2.92 12.18
CA ARG A 74 -0.04 4.18 12.17
C ARG A 74 0.88 5.40 12.32
N GLU A 75 1.89 5.31 13.17
CA GLU A 75 2.89 6.37 13.36
C GLU A 75 3.64 6.65 12.06
N LYS A 76 4.17 5.62 11.39
CA LYS A 76 4.86 5.75 10.09
C LYS A 76 3.96 6.32 8.99
N LEU A 77 2.68 5.92 8.96
CA LEU A 77 1.70 6.47 8.00
C LEU A 77 1.40 7.95 8.27
N ALA A 78 1.34 8.36 9.54
CA ALA A 78 1.18 9.76 9.90
C ALA A 78 2.41 10.60 9.51
N GLU A 79 3.62 10.10 9.77
CA GLU A 79 4.87 10.73 9.35
C GLU A 79 4.94 10.93 7.84
N HIS A 80 4.59 9.89 7.07
CA HIS A 80 4.59 9.96 5.61
C HIS A 80 3.62 11.03 5.07
N ARG A 81 2.42 11.12 5.65
CA ARG A 81 1.41 12.13 5.30
C ARG A 81 1.90 13.55 5.56
N ASN A 82 2.56 13.76 6.69
CA ASN A 82 3.12 15.06 7.07
C ASN A 82 4.28 15.48 6.17
N ARG A 83 4.99 14.52 5.56
CA ARG A 83 6.05 14.78 4.58
C ARG A 83 5.51 15.15 3.20
N ILE A 84 4.36 14.61 2.79
CA ILE A 84 3.70 14.96 1.51
C ILE A 84 2.98 16.32 1.61
N SER A 85 2.61 16.75 2.82
CA SER A 85 1.88 18.00 3.07
C SER A 85 2.79 19.23 3.27
N GLN A 86 4.11 19.07 3.15
CA GLN A 86 5.13 20.15 3.19
C GLN A 86 5.70 20.38 1.80
#